data_AF-A0A1G1TDW5-F1
#
_entry.id   AF-A0A1G1TDW5-F1
#
_cell.length_a   1.000
_cell.length_b   1.000
_cell.length_c   1.000
_cell.angle_alpha   90.00
_cell.angle_beta   90.00
_cell.angle_gamma   90.00
#
_symmetry.space_group_name_H-M   'P 1'
#
loop_
_entity.id
_entity.type
_entity.pdbx_description
1 polymer ?
#
loop_
_entity_poly.entity_id
_entity_poly.type
_entity_poly.pdbx_seq_one_letter_code
_entity_poly.pdbx_strand_id
1 'polypeptide(L)'
;MPNSRLWLRPLRFLAFALLLATLLPWACTRKAVSFNSNPAQAVAVLASDTLTRTADTLKGSPSLSTARKVVITKEQERAAKEAEKAAQRKPSKKKKVFLGEKIKKGFAKSGPKGRNQIVEVFYFLKYPLPLNAYAPAHYYFDTKKHKILKLAAIEEDIASLKILHGPYKKLQNNKVIETGYYALGTRHLRWERFDRNGVLLTKIHYEMGFPRDANVSYYGEDRSLINEVVPYVNGKLEGDYAKFLINGQADWRGQFENGKRVGTWTKYWGFRNRRHYEYQYAESGYDPEVAEPELVREYNRNATIIFDKDKNIDKRGQPEAVDRPGQRRPVPRAAPKVLPKRAK
;
A
#
# COMPACT_ATOMS: atom_id res chain seq x y z
N MET A 1 48.96 63.01 -28.34
CA MET A 1 49.77 63.58 -27.26
C MET A 1 48.92 63.75 -26.01
N PRO A 2 49.50 63.57 -24.82
CA PRO A 2 48.82 63.17 -23.59
C PRO A 2 48.73 64.31 -22.56
N ASN A 3 47.92 64.12 -21.52
CA ASN A 3 48.08 64.63 -20.14
C ASN A 3 46.78 64.25 -19.38
N SER A 4 46.77 63.80 -18.14
CA SER A 4 47.79 63.66 -17.10
C SER A 4 47.26 62.78 -15.97
N ARG A 5 48.19 62.17 -15.24
CA ARG A 5 48.06 61.25 -14.11
C ARG A 5 47.60 61.96 -12.83
N LEU A 6 47.16 61.20 -11.82
CA LEU A 6 47.50 61.29 -10.37
C LEU A 6 46.76 60.15 -9.60
N TRP A 7 47.44 59.04 -9.26
CA TRP A 7 48.07 58.68 -7.94
C TRP A 7 47.07 58.08 -6.91
N LEU A 8 47.19 56.79 -6.53
CA LEU A 8 47.90 56.23 -5.34
C LEU A 8 47.27 56.74 -4.02
N ARG A 9 46.78 55.96 -3.04
CA ARG A 9 47.19 54.67 -2.44
C ARG A 9 46.14 54.20 -1.38
N PRO A 10 46.29 52.99 -0.78
CA PRO A 10 45.33 52.30 0.09
C PRO A 10 45.54 52.54 1.58
N LEU A 11 44.51 52.32 2.42
CA LEU A 11 44.65 52.21 3.88
C LEU A 11 44.35 50.77 4.37
N ARG A 12 45.40 50.13 4.89
CA ARG A 12 45.39 49.12 5.97
C ARG A 12 45.93 49.81 7.24
N PHE A 13 45.91 49.10 8.38
CA PHE A 13 46.23 49.49 9.79
C PHE A 13 44.98 49.96 10.57
N LEU A 14 44.62 49.48 11.76
CA LEU A 14 45.24 48.77 12.90
C LEU A 14 44.26 47.68 13.40
N ALA A 15 44.56 46.45 13.85
CA ALA A 15 45.57 45.92 14.77
C ALA A 15 45.39 46.28 16.27
N PHE A 16 44.95 45.27 17.03
CA PHE A 16 45.38 44.89 18.40
C PHE A 16 44.97 45.70 19.64
N ALA A 17 44.09 45.10 20.46
CA ALA A 17 44.09 44.99 21.94
C ALA A 17 42.70 44.40 22.33
N LEU A 18 42.48 43.46 23.25
CA LEU A 18 43.25 42.94 24.36
C LEU A 18 42.70 41.53 24.70
N LEU A 19 43.62 40.62 24.99
CA LEU A 19 43.39 39.29 25.58
C LEU A 19 42.86 39.40 27.02
N LEU A 20 42.24 38.29 27.48
CA LEU A 20 42.28 37.75 28.85
C LEU A 20 41.08 38.04 29.79
N ALA A 21 40.16 37.07 29.84
CA ALA A 21 39.32 36.64 30.99
C ALA A 21 38.22 35.72 30.40
N THR A 22 37.99 34.47 30.76
CA THR A 22 38.49 33.55 31.77
C THR A 22 38.06 32.15 31.31
N LEU A 23 38.95 31.18 31.45
CA LEU A 23 38.67 29.76 31.35
C LEU A 23 37.62 29.35 32.40
N LEU A 24 36.49 28.79 31.95
CA LEU A 24 35.70 27.87 32.76
C LEU A 24 35.50 26.58 31.94
N PRO A 25 35.99 25.43 32.41
CA PRO A 25 35.76 24.16 31.74
C PRO A 25 34.29 23.78 31.98
N TRP A 26 33.49 23.72 30.92
CA TRP A 26 32.23 22.96 30.96
C TRP A 26 32.56 21.47 30.98
N ALA A 27 32.91 21.01 32.18
CA ALA A 27 32.95 19.62 32.54
C ALA A 27 31.52 19.06 32.57
N CYS A 28 31.28 18.11 31.67
CA CYS A 28 30.36 16.98 31.72
C CYS A 28 28.97 17.15 32.39
N THR A 29 27.91 17.00 31.59
CA THR A 29 26.94 15.90 31.84
C THR A 29 26.48 15.28 30.51
N ARG A 30 27.25 14.32 29.99
CA ARG A 30 26.64 13.26 29.16
C ARG A 30 25.74 12.48 30.11
N LYS A 31 24.42 12.54 29.93
CA LYS A 31 23.53 11.56 30.57
C LYS A 31 23.85 10.20 29.97
N ALA A 32 24.77 9.48 30.60
CA ALA A 32 24.89 8.05 30.46
C ALA A 32 23.60 7.46 31.01
N VAL A 33 22.77 6.91 30.13
CA VAL A 33 21.69 6.00 30.54
C VAL A 33 22.39 4.73 31.02
N SER A 34 22.70 4.67 32.31
CA SER A 34 23.16 3.44 32.95
C SER A 34 21.97 2.50 33.01
N PHE A 35 22.02 1.44 32.22
CA PHE A 35 21.12 0.31 32.31
C PHE A 35 21.48 -0.46 33.58
N ASN A 36 20.98 0.01 34.73
CA ASN A 36 21.14 -0.71 35.98
C ASN A 36 20.13 -1.85 35.98
N SER A 37 20.53 -2.99 35.43
CA SER A 37 19.88 -4.27 35.66
C SER A 37 20.15 -4.69 37.10
N ASN A 38 19.37 -4.15 38.04
CA ASN A 38 19.17 -4.85 39.29
C ASN A 38 17.85 -5.62 39.13
N PRO A 39 17.87 -6.95 38.95
CA PRO A 39 16.68 -7.73 39.22
C PRO A 39 16.40 -7.50 40.71
N ALA A 40 15.35 -6.74 41.01
CA ALA A 40 14.75 -6.79 42.33
C ALA A 40 14.60 -8.28 42.64
N GLN A 41 15.32 -8.68 43.68
CA GLN A 41 15.46 -10.05 44.10
C GLN A 41 14.08 -10.69 44.07
N ALA A 42 14.02 -11.81 43.38
CA ALA A 42 12.99 -12.79 43.61
C ALA A 42 13.01 -13.08 45.12
N VAL A 43 12.08 -12.48 45.87
CA VAL A 43 11.49 -13.18 46.99
C VAL A 43 10.60 -14.23 46.34
N ALA A 44 11.26 -15.29 45.86
CA ALA A 44 10.65 -16.59 45.91
C ALA A 44 10.26 -16.75 47.38
N VAL A 45 8.96 -16.64 47.66
CA VAL A 45 8.40 -17.34 48.80
C VAL A 45 8.72 -18.80 48.50
N LEU A 46 9.86 -19.26 49.01
CA LEU A 46 10.08 -20.66 49.29
C LEU A 46 8.91 -21.02 50.20
N ALA A 47 7.86 -21.57 49.60
CA ALA A 47 6.93 -22.39 50.33
C ALA A 47 7.82 -23.39 51.06
N SER A 48 7.92 -23.22 52.37
CA SER A 48 8.57 -24.18 53.23
C SER A 48 7.96 -25.53 52.92
N ASP A 49 8.80 -26.44 52.42
CA ASP A 49 8.48 -27.84 52.21
C ASP A 49 7.77 -28.37 53.45
N THR A 50 6.46 -28.57 53.32
CA THR A 50 5.64 -29.10 54.41
C THR A 50 5.64 -30.62 54.31
N LEU A 51 6.83 -31.22 54.30
CA LEU A 51 7.02 -32.68 54.26
C LEU A 51 7.69 -33.25 55.52
N THR A 52 7.85 -32.47 56.59
CA THR A 52 8.30 -32.99 57.89
C THR A 52 7.69 -32.24 59.07
N ARG A 53 6.37 -32.14 59.14
CA ARG A 53 5.68 -31.87 60.41
C ARG A 53 4.82 -33.07 60.81
N THR A 54 5.47 -34.02 61.46
CA THR A 54 4.80 -34.94 62.39
C THR A 54 4.53 -34.16 63.69
N ALA A 55 3.52 -33.29 63.66
CA ALA A 55 2.92 -32.74 64.86
C ALA A 55 1.49 -33.29 64.90
N ASP A 56 1.41 -34.47 65.51
CA ASP A 56 0.18 -35.17 65.83
C ASP A 56 -0.52 -34.41 66.97
N THR A 57 -1.54 -33.63 66.64
CA THR A 57 -2.45 -33.08 67.65
C THR A 57 -3.89 -33.35 67.25
N LEU A 58 -4.25 -34.64 67.17
CA LEU A 58 -5.63 -35.09 67.32
C LEU A 58 -5.91 -35.35 68.80
N LYS A 59 -6.42 -34.33 69.51
CA LYS A 59 -7.27 -34.61 70.66
C LYS A 59 -8.60 -35.15 70.14
N GLY A 60 -8.74 -36.47 70.15
CA GLY A 60 -10.03 -37.14 70.28
C GLY A 60 -11.07 -36.87 69.19
N SER A 61 -10.83 -37.39 67.98
CA SER A 61 -11.88 -38.04 67.17
C SER A 61 -11.22 -38.70 65.96
N PRO A 62 -11.39 -40.01 65.72
CA PRO A 62 -10.91 -40.63 64.49
C PRO A 62 -11.87 -40.24 63.37
N SER A 63 -11.63 -39.11 62.71
CA SER A 63 -12.28 -38.83 61.42
C SER A 63 -11.53 -39.53 60.29
N LEU A 64 -11.46 -40.87 60.39
CA LEU A 64 -11.45 -41.71 59.19
C LEU A 64 -12.86 -41.67 58.59
N SER A 65 -13.34 -40.47 58.22
CA SER A 65 -14.25 -40.41 57.11
C SER A 65 -13.42 -40.91 55.95
N THR A 66 -13.85 -42.05 55.43
CA THR A 66 -13.40 -42.56 54.16
C THR A 66 -13.68 -41.45 53.15
N ALA A 67 -12.74 -40.53 52.97
CA ALA A 67 -12.63 -39.75 51.76
C ALA A 67 -12.37 -40.82 50.71
N ARG A 68 -13.47 -41.36 50.15
CA ARG A 68 -13.47 -42.16 48.93
C ARG A 68 -12.45 -41.46 48.06
N LYS A 69 -11.26 -42.07 47.89
CA LYS A 69 -10.43 -41.80 46.71
C LYS A 69 -11.45 -41.94 45.60
N VAL A 70 -11.90 -40.81 45.04
CA VAL A 70 -12.79 -40.84 43.90
C VAL A 70 -11.94 -41.61 42.91
N VAL A 71 -12.27 -42.89 42.72
CA VAL A 71 -11.67 -43.71 41.69
C VAL A 71 -12.25 -43.07 40.44
N ILE A 72 -11.55 -42.03 39.98
CA ILE A 72 -11.87 -41.34 38.75
C ILE A 72 -11.83 -42.48 37.75
N THR A 73 -13.00 -42.81 37.22
CA THR A 73 -13.08 -43.93 36.29
C THR A 73 -12.17 -43.57 35.12
N LYS A 74 -11.54 -44.56 34.50
CA LYS A 74 -10.68 -44.36 33.32
C LYS A 74 -11.38 -43.53 32.23
N GLU A 75 -12.71 -43.52 32.23
CA GLU A 75 -13.59 -42.71 31.40
C GLU A 75 -13.60 -41.23 31.80
N GLN A 76 -13.65 -40.90 33.09
CA GLN A 76 -13.57 -39.53 33.57
C GLN A 76 -12.18 -38.91 33.33
N GLU A 77 -11.10 -39.70 33.45
CA GLU A 77 -9.76 -39.22 33.06
C GLU A 77 -9.63 -39.00 31.55
N ARG A 78 -10.25 -39.87 30.73
CA ARG A 78 -10.30 -39.69 29.27
C ARG A 78 -11.12 -38.47 28.90
N ALA A 79 -12.27 -38.26 29.54
CA ALA A 79 -13.11 -37.09 29.34
C ALA A 79 -12.39 -35.80 29.77
N ALA A 80 -11.67 -35.81 30.89
CA ALA A 80 -10.84 -34.69 31.32
C ALA A 80 -9.70 -34.40 30.34
N LYS A 81 -8.99 -35.43 29.84
CA LYS A 81 -7.95 -35.29 28.82
C LYS A 81 -8.50 -34.84 27.46
N GLU A 82 -9.72 -35.24 27.10
CA GLU A 82 -10.39 -34.79 25.88
C GLU A 82 -10.90 -33.36 25.99
N ALA A 83 -11.42 -32.96 27.16
CA ALA A 83 -11.79 -31.58 27.46
C ALA A 83 -10.56 -30.66 27.48
N GLU A 84 -9.44 -31.11 28.04
CA GLU A 84 -8.18 -30.38 28.02
C GLU A 84 -7.63 -30.27 26.58
N LYS A 85 -7.65 -31.36 25.81
CA LYS A 85 -7.30 -31.33 24.39
C LYS A 85 -8.25 -30.44 23.58
N ALA A 86 -9.53 -30.40 23.91
CA ALA A 86 -10.51 -29.53 23.25
C ALA A 86 -10.30 -28.05 23.62
N ALA A 87 -9.93 -27.75 24.86
CA ALA A 87 -9.55 -26.41 25.31
C ALA A 87 -8.24 -25.94 24.67
N GLN A 88 -7.29 -26.86 24.43
CA GLN A 88 -6.04 -26.58 23.71
C GLN A 88 -6.23 -26.50 22.18
N ARG A 89 -7.34 -27.01 21.63
CA ARG A 89 -7.63 -26.93 20.19
C ARG A 89 -8.02 -25.50 19.82
N LYS A 90 -7.10 -24.80 19.16
CA LYS A 90 -7.41 -23.49 18.54
C LYS A 90 -8.53 -23.66 17.49
N PRO A 91 -9.51 -22.75 17.44
CA PRO A 91 -10.61 -22.83 16.48
C PRO A 91 -10.06 -22.90 15.04
N SER A 92 -10.64 -23.78 14.22
CA SER A 92 -10.18 -23.96 12.85
C SER A 92 -10.33 -22.65 12.06
N LYS A 93 -9.24 -22.16 11.47
CA LYS A 93 -9.31 -20.96 10.61
C LYS A 93 -10.19 -21.27 9.41
N LYS A 94 -11.23 -20.44 9.17
CA LYS A 94 -12.10 -20.57 8.00
C LYS A 94 -11.25 -20.55 6.73
N LYS A 95 -11.10 -21.71 6.10
CA LYS A 95 -10.38 -21.84 4.83
C LYS A 95 -11.15 -21.01 3.80
N LYS A 96 -10.47 -20.11 3.07
CA LYS A 96 -11.04 -19.22 2.03
C LYS A 96 -11.77 -17.96 2.52
N VAL A 97 -11.39 -17.42 3.67
CA VAL A 97 -11.79 -16.07 4.09
C VAL A 97 -10.54 -15.21 4.25
N PHE A 98 -10.55 -14.00 3.69
CA PHE A 98 -9.50 -12.99 3.88
C PHE A 98 -10.18 -11.66 4.17
N LEU A 99 -9.74 -10.93 5.21
CA LEU A 99 -10.36 -9.68 5.67
C LEU A 99 -11.90 -9.75 5.81
N GLY A 100 -12.44 -10.89 6.28
CA GLY A 100 -13.89 -11.12 6.41
C GLY A 100 -14.58 -11.61 5.13
N GLU A 101 -13.94 -11.45 3.97
CA GLU A 101 -14.55 -11.75 2.68
C GLU A 101 -14.22 -13.14 2.14
N LYS A 102 -15.20 -13.73 1.44
CA LYS A 102 -15.04 -15.05 0.81
C LYS A 102 -14.23 -14.94 -0.46
N ILE A 103 -13.12 -15.68 -0.53
CA ILE A 103 -12.20 -15.67 -1.66
C ILE A 103 -12.23 -16.97 -2.47
N LYS A 104 -11.96 -16.86 -3.76
CA LYS A 104 -11.74 -17.97 -4.69
C LYS A 104 -10.31 -17.91 -5.22
N LYS A 105 -9.69 -19.08 -5.38
CA LYS A 105 -8.33 -19.20 -5.92
C LYS A 105 -8.40 -19.15 -7.45
N GLY A 106 -7.50 -18.39 -8.07
CA GLY A 106 -7.25 -18.35 -9.50
C GLY A 106 -5.78 -18.60 -9.81
N PHE A 107 -5.51 -18.90 -11.08
CA PHE A 107 -4.16 -18.97 -11.61
C PHE A 107 -4.13 -18.35 -13.01
N ALA A 108 -3.03 -17.68 -13.31
CA ALA A 108 -2.73 -17.15 -14.63
C ALA A 108 -1.34 -17.64 -15.03
N LYS A 109 -1.19 -18.02 -16.29
CA LYS A 109 0.09 -18.47 -16.85
C LYS A 109 0.45 -17.53 -17.98
N SER A 110 1.66 -17.00 -17.97
CA SER A 110 2.16 -16.12 -19.01
C SER A 110 3.56 -16.54 -19.46
N GLY A 111 3.88 -16.22 -20.71
CA GLY A 111 5.15 -16.59 -21.34
C GLY A 111 5.14 -17.97 -22.01
N PRO A 112 6.24 -18.32 -22.70
CA PRO A 112 6.39 -19.58 -23.41
C PRO A 112 6.30 -20.77 -22.45
N LYS A 113 5.75 -21.88 -22.94
CA LYS A 113 5.69 -23.13 -22.16
C LYS A 113 7.11 -23.60 -21.85
N GLY A 114 7.36 -23.98 -20.60
CA GLY A 114 8.66 -24.49 -20.15
C GLY A 114 9.11 -23.86 -18.84
N ARG A 115 10.42 -23.91 -18.56
CA ARG A 115 11.03 -23.44 -17.31
C ARG A 115 10.86 -21.93 -17.07
N ASN A 116 10.77 -21.14 -18.13
CA ASN A 116 10.61 -19.68 -18.04
C ASN A 116 9.16 -19.22 -17.93
N GLN A 117 8.19 -20.14 -17.92
CA GLN A 117 6.77 -19.81 -17.76
C GLN A 117 6.53 -19.15 -16.40
N ILE A 118 5.85 -18.01 -16.43
CA ILE A 118 5.46 -17.27 -15.23
C ILE A 118 4.09 -17.77 -14.81
N VAL A 119 3.99 -18.23 -13.57
CA VAL A 119 2.76 -18.73 -12.95
C VAL A 119 2.37 -17.77 -11.82
N GLU A 120 1.24 -17.09 -12.00
CA GLU A 120 0.66 -16.22 -10.98
C GLU A 120 -0.45 -16.97 -10.27
N VAL A 121 -0.30 -17.16 -8.97
CA VAL A 121 -1.30 -17.75 -8.08
C VAL A 121 -1.90 -16.62 -7.25
N PHE A 122 -3.19 -16.43 -7.38
CA PHE A 122 -3.89 -15.30 -6.76
C PHE A 122 -5.27 -15.71 -6.27
N TYR A 123 -5.90 -14.81 -5.54
CA TYR A 123 -7.25 -14.97 -5.06
C TYR A 123 -8.09 -13.75 -5.47
N PHE A 124 -9.37 -13.99 -5.70
CA PHE A 124 -10.34 -12.98 -6.09
C PHE A 124 -11.62 -13.12 -5.28
N LEU A 125 -12.38 -12.03 -5.17
CA LEU A 125 -13.63 -12.02 -4.42
C LEU A 125 -14.68 -12.95 -5.05
N LYS A 126 -15.41 -13.69 -4.20
CA LYS A 126 -16.58 -14.44 -4.66
C LYS A 126 -17.73 -13.52 -5.04
N TYR A 127 -17.91 -12.43 -4.30
CA TYR A 127 -18.95 -11.43 -4.51
C TYR A 127 -18.29 -10.06 -4.69
N PRO A 128 -18.63 -9.30 -5.74
CA PRO A 128 -18.04 -7.99 -5.96
C PRO A 128 -18.47 -7.02 -4.85
N LEU A 129 -17.53 -6.17 -4.43
CA LEU A 129 -17.71 -5.13 -3.43
C LEU A 129 -17.38 -3.76 -4.03
N PRO A 130 -17.89 -2.66 -3.45
CA PRO A 130 -17.48 -1.32 -3.85
C PRO A 130 -15.98 -1.15 -3.63
N LEU A 131 -15.33 -0.48 -4.59
CA LEU A 131 -13.89 -0.24 -4.59
C LEU A 131 -13.57 1.13 -3.98
N ASN A 132 -12.33 1.28 -3.50
CA ASN A 132 -11.85 2.57 -3.02
C ASN A 132 -11.61 3.51 -4.21
N ALA A 133 -12.39 4.59 -4.32
CA ALA A 133 -12.27 5.56 -5.40
C ALA A 133 -10.90 6.27 -5.43
N TYR A 134 -10.23 6.40 -4.29
CA TYR A 134 -8.95 7.09 -4.17
C TYR A 134 -7.77 6.24 -4.60
N ALA A 135 -7.91 4.91 -4.64
CA ALA A 135 -6.75 4.05 -4.90
C ALA A 135 -6.16 4.32 -6.30
N PRO A 136 -4.82 4.36 -6.42
CA PRO A 136 -4.16 4.75 -7.67
C PRO A 136 -4.39 3.74 -8.79
N ALA A 137 -4.47 2.46 -8.44
CA ALA A 137 -4.74 1.38 -9.37
C ALA A 137 -5.48 0.22 -8.71
N HIS A 138 -6.34 -0.40 -9.50
CA HIS A 138 -7.08 -1.60 -9.17
C HIS A 138 -6.62 -2.77 -10.03
N TYR A 139 -6.53 -3.95 -9.41
CA TYR A 139 -6.07 -5.19 -10.01
C TYR A 139 -7.26 -6.13 -10.18
N TYR A 140 -7.48 -6.52 -11.43
CA TYR A 140 -8.58 -7.39 -11.83
C TYR A 140 -8.03 -8.63 -12.50
N PHE A 141 -8.70 -9.76 -12.32
CA PHE A 141 -8.51 -10.95 -13.13
C PHE A 141 -9.55 -10.97 -14.25
N ASP A 142 -9.08 -10.90 -15.49
CA ASP A 142 -9.91 -11.11 -16.67
C ASP A 142 -10.08 -12.61 -16.91
N THR A 143 -11.31 -13.11 -16.79
CA THR A 143 -11.62 -14.53 -16.98
C THR A 143 -11.50 -14.99 -18.42
N LYS A 144 -11.63 -14.08 -19.40
CA LYS A 144 -11.52 -14.41 -20.83
C LYS A 144 -10.06 -14.45 -21.27
N LYS A 145 -9.27 -13.45 -20.86
CA LYS A 145 -7.84 -13.35 -21.22
C LYS A 145 -6.93 -14.17 -20.30
N HIS A 146 -7.45 -14.71 -19.20
CA HIS A 146 -6.68 -15.43 -18.19
C HIS A 146 -5.45 -14.64 -17.70
N LYS A 147 -5.60 -13.33 -17.53
CA LYS A 147 -4.52 -12.41 -17.17
C LYS A 147 -4.96 -11.43 -16.09
N ILE A 148 -4.02 -11.00 -15.25
CA ILE A 148 -4.23 -9.90 -14.30
C ILE A 148 -4.03 -8.57 -15.04
N LEU A 149 -5.02 -7.69 -14.92
CA LEU A 149 -5.01 -6.33 -15.45
C LEU A 149 -4.86 -5.33 -14.31
N LYS A 150 -3.96 -4.34 -14.48
CA LYS A 150 -3.84 -3.16 -13.62
C LYS A 150 -4.60 -2.03 -14.32
N LEU A 151 -5.69 -1.56 -13.74
CA LEU A 151 -6.56 -0.52 -14.30
C LEU A 151 -6.70 0.63 -13.30
N ALA A 152 -6.51 1.86 -13.77
CA ALA A 152 -6.68 3.07 -12.94
C ALA A 152 -8.15 3.50 -12.83
N ALA A 153 -8.97 3.17 -13.84
CA ALA A 153 -10.42 3.38 -13.87
C ALA A 153 -11.10 2.13 -14.42
N ILE A 154 -12.34 1.88 -13.98
CA ILE A 154 -13.13 0.73 -14.41
C ILE A 154 -13.68 1.04 -15.81
N GLU A 155 -13.18 0.33 -16.82
CA GLU A 155 -13.80 0.31 -18.14
C GLU A 155 -14.97 -0.70 -18.12
N GLU A 156 -16.00 -0.45 -18.92
CA GLU A 156 -17.40 -0.94 -18.81
C GLU A 156 -17.59 -2.49 -18.83
N ASP A 157 -16.53 -3.29 -18.92
CA ASP A 157 -16.54 -4.76 -19.00
C ASP A 157 -16.53 -5.48 -17.62
N ILE A 158 -17.35 -5.02 -16.69
CA ILE A 158 -17.42 -5.50 -15.29
C ILE A 158 -17.71 -7.02 -15.20
N ALA A 159 -18.44 -7.60 -16.16
CA ALA A 159 -18.90 -8.98 -16.06
C ALA A 159 -17.74 -10.02 -16.07
N SER A 160 -16.72 -9.76 -16.87
CA SER A 160 -15.56 -10.65 -17.03
C SER A 160 -14.42 -10.37 -16.04
N LEU A 161 -14.46 -9.20 -15.40
CA LEU A 161 -13.43 -8.75 -14.47
C LEU A 161 -13.77 -9.20 -13.04
N LYS A 162 -12.85 -9.93 -12.41
CA LYS A 162 -12.94 -10.33 -11.00
C LYS A 162 -11.95 -9.53 -10.16
N ILE A 163 -12.42 -8.89 -9.10
CA ILE A 163 -11.60 -8.07 -8.20
C ILE A 163 -10.63 -8.97 -7.42
N LEU A 164 -9.33 -8.68 -7.47
CA LEU A 164 -8.34 -9.41 -6.69
C LEU A 164 -8.48 -9.13 -5.19
N HIS A 165 -8.46 -10.18 -4.38
CA HIS A 165 -8.57 -10.07 -2.93
C HIS A 165 -8.04 -11.36 -2.30
N GLY A 166 -7.06 -11.23 -1.41
CA GLY A 166 -6.34 -12.33 -0.79
C GLY A 166 -4.86 -12.39 -1.16
N PRO A 167 -4.17 -13.48 -0.79
CA PRO A 167 -2.73 -13.62 -1.03
C PRO A 167 -2.40 -13.74 -2.51
N TYR A 168 -1.23 -13.26 -2.90
CA TYR A 168 -0.69 -13.30 -4.26
C TYR A 168 0.72 -13.89 -4.24
N LYS A 169 1.02 -14.74 -5.22
CA LYS A 169 2.35 -15.28 -5.46
C LYS A 169 2.64 -15.35 -6.96
N LYS A 170 3.78 -14.83 -7.37
CA LYS A 170 4.34 -14.95 -8.71
C LYS A 170 5.51 -15.91 -8.69
N LEU A 171 5.45 -16.92 -9.55
CA LEU A 171 6.45 -17.97 -9.66
C LEU A 171 7.04 -17.97 -11.06
N GLN A 172 8.33 -18.24 -11.18
CA GLN A 172 9.00 -18.56 -12.43
C GLN A 172 9.99 -19.68 -12.16
N ASN A 173 10.00 -20.72 -12.99
CA ASN A 173 10.84 -21.90 -12.78
C ASN A 173 10.70 -22.52 -11.36
N ASN A 174 9.48 -22.58 -10.83
CA ASN A 174 9.14 -22.98 -9.46
C ASN A 174 9.78 -22.14 -8.33
N LYS A 175 10.49 -21.06 -8.65
CA LYS A 175 11.00 -20.10 -7.67
C LYS A 175 10.03 -18.93 -7.54
N VAL A 176 9.90 -18.43 -6.32
CA VAL A 176 9.04 -17.29 -6.01
C VAL A 176 9.76 -16.01 -6.39
N ILE A 177 9.16 -15.19 -7.25
CA ILE A 177 9.67 -13.88 -7.66
C ILE A 177 8.99 -12.77 -6.88
N GLU A 178 7.71 -12.92 -6.55
CA GLU A 178 6.94 -11.87 -5.90
C GLU A 178 5.87 -12.48 -5.00
N THR A 179 5.72 -11.93 -3.80
CA THR A 179 4.64 -12.30 -2.88
C THR A 179 4.00 -11.06 -2.30
N GLY A 180 2.69 -11.12 -2.13
CA GLY A 180 1.95 -9.99 -1.59
C GLY A 180 0.53 -10.35 -1.25
N TYR A 181 -0.27 -9.32 -0.98
CA TYR A 181 -1.69 -9.46 -0.72
C TYR A 181 -2.43 -8.38 -1.50
N TYR A 182 -3.58 -8.74 -2.05
CA TYR A 182 -4.54 -7.79 -2.59
C TYR A 182 -5.70 -7.63 -1.60
N ALA A 183 -6.20 -6.41 -1.44
CA ALA A 183 -7.43 -6.12 -0.71
C ALA A 183 -8.31 -5.23 -1.57
N LEU A 184 -9.51 -5.72 -1.89
CA LEU A 184 -10.51 -5.00 -2.71
C LEU A 184 -9.90 -4.44 -4.01
N GLY A 185 -9.07 -5.24 -4.69
CA GLY A 185 -8.42 -4.85 -5.92
C GLY A 185 -7.18 -3.99 -5.74
N THR A 186 -6.73 -3.63 -4.56
CA THR A 186 -5.52 -2.80 -4.36
C THR A 186 -4.42 -3.58 -3.67
N ARG A 187 -3.16 -3.15 -3.79
CA ARG A 187 -2.05 -3.77 -3.04
C ARG A 187 -2.23 -3.52 -1.55
N HIS A 188 -2.05 -4.55 -0.74
CA HIS A 188 -2.20 -4.47 0.70
C HIS A 188 -1.15 -5.32 1.43
N LEU A 189 -0.94 -4.99 2.71
CA LEU A 189 0.06 -5.60 3.59
C LEU A 189 1.45 -5.56 2.94
N ARG A 190 2.27 -6.56 3.25
CA ARG A 190 3.65 -6.63 2.80
C ARG A 190 3.74 -7.22 1.40
N TRP A 191 4.50 -6.54 0.56
CA TRP A 191 4.93 -6.96 -0.76
C TRP A 191 6.44 -7.20 -0.75
N GLU A 192 6.84 -8.38 -1.20
CA GLU A 192 8.23 -8.82 -1.24
C GLU A 192 8.57 -9.25 -2.67
N ARG A 193 9.69 -8.74 -3.19
CA ARG A 193 10.23 -9.13 -4.49
C ARG A 193 11.55 -9.84 -4.29
N PHE A 194 11.73 -10.95 -4.99
CA PHE A 194 12.92 -11.78 -4.92
C PHE A 194 13.62 -11.83 -6.28
N ASP A 195 14.93 -12.00 -6.24
CA ASP A 195 15.74 -12.32 -7.42
C ASP A 195 15.54 -13.79 -7.85
N ARG A 196 16.05 -14.16 -9.03
CA ARG A 196 16.09 -15.54 -9.55
C ARG A 196 16.79 -16.52 -8.61
N ASN A 197 17.65 -16.02 -7.73
CA ASN A 197 18.35 -16.80 -6.72
C ASN A 197 17.57 -16.93 -5.40
N GLY A 198 16.43 -16.26 -5.25
CA GLY A 198 15.62 -16.24 -4.02
C GLY A 198 16.07 -15.20 -3.00
N VAL A 199 17.01 -14.31 -3.36
CA VAL A 199 17.44 -13.20 -2.51
C VAL A 199 16.37 -12.12 -2.52
N LEU A 200 16.00 -11.60 -1.33
CA LEU A 200 15.03 -10.52 -1.19
C LEU A 200 15.61 -9.22 -1.74
N LEU A 201 14.98 -8.66 -2.78
CA LEU A 201 15.37 -7.39 -3.42
C LEU A 201 14.66 -6.22 -2.76
N THR A 202 13.33 -6.29 -2.67
CA THR A 202 12.52 -5.20 -2.13
C THR A 202 11.45 -5.71 -1.19
N LYS A 203 11.16 -4.91 -0.18
CA LYS A 203 10.11 -5.16 0.80
C LYS A 203 9.38 -3.85 1.07
N ILE A 204 8.11 -3.79 0.70
CA ILE A 204 7.28 -2.59 0.79
C ILE A 204 5.98 -2.96 1.51
N HIS A 205 5.51 -2.11 2.41
CA HIS A 205 4.20 -2.27 3.03
C HIS A 205 3.21 -1.33 2.37
N TYR A 206 2.03 -1.86 2.03
CA TYR A 206 0.92 -1.12 1.44
C TYR A 206 -0.33 -1.18 2.31
N GLU A 207 -1.08 -0.10 2.31
CA GLU A 207 -2.38 0.05 2.93
C GLU A 207 -3.40 0.50 1.88
N MET A 208 -4.32 -0.40 1.52
CA MET A 208 -5.36 -0.16 0.52
C MET A 208 -4.90 0.48 -0.80
N GLY A 209 -3.69 0.15 -1.27
CA GLY A 209 -3.10 0.61 -2.52
C GLY A 209 -2.00 1.65 -2.36
N PHE A 210 -1.94 2.34 -1.22
CA PHE A 210 -0.92 3.34 -0.94
C PHE A 210 0.23 2.75 -0.12
N PRO A 211 1.48 3.19 -0.30
CA PRO A 211 2.56 2.84 0.63
C PRO A 211 2.16 3.20 2.06
N ARG A 212 2.48 2.35 3.02
CA ARG A 212 2.16 2.58 4.44
C ARG A 212 2.81 3.84 4.98
N ASP A 213 4.02 4.14 4.48
CA ASP A 213 4.78 5.31 4.92
C ASP A 213 4.34 6.58 4.16
N ALA A 214 3.38 6.50 3.24
CA ALA A 214 2.91 7.64 2.47
C ALA A 214 2.27 8.71 3.37
N ASN A 215 2.56 9.96 3.05
CA ASN A 215 1.94 11.10 3.72
C ASN A 215 0.60 11.37 3.05
N VAL A 216 -0.49 11.16 3.80
CA VAL A 216 -1.86 11.42 3.33
C VAL A 216 -2.39 12.68 4.00
N SER A 217 -2.76 13.68 3.19
CA SER A 217 -3.44 14.89 3.65
C SER A 217 -4.93 14.82 3.34
N TYR A 218 -5.74 15.54 4.11
CA TYR A 218 -7.21 15.52 4.04
C TYR A 218 -7.77 16.94 3.93
N TYR A 219 -8.97 17.07 3.37
CA TYR A 219 -9.64 18.38 3.19
C TYR A 219 -10.37 18.91 4.44
N GLY A 220 -10.54 18.08 5.47
CA GLY A 220 -11.25 18.43 6.71
C GLY A 220 -10.72 17.70 7.93
N GLU A 221 -11.17 18.13 9.12
CA GLU A 221 -10.76 17.56 10.41
C GLU A 221 -11.30 16.13 10.62
N ASP A 222 -12.42 15.81 9.98
CA ASP A 222 -13.08 14.51 9.99
C ASP A 222 -12.30 13.43 9.21
N ARG A 223 -11.29 13.84 8.42
CA ARG A 223 -10.42 12.95 7.62
C ARG A 223 -11.19 12.04 6.67
N SER A 224 -12.38 12.46 6.22
CA SER A 224 -13.24 11.68 5.34
C SER A 224 -12.83 11.77 3.86
N LEU A 225 -12.31 12.94 3.45
CA LEU A 225 -11.93 13.24 2.07
C LEU A 225 -10.42 13.44 1.96
N ILE A 226 -9.79 12.59 1.15
CA ILE A 226 -8.35 12.68 0.87
C ILE A 226 -8.09 13.86 -0.07
N ASN A 227 -7.10 14.68 0.27
CA ASN A 227 -6.62 15.79 -0.55
C ASN A 227 -5.41 15.38 -1.39
N GLU A 228 -4.38 14.83 -0.76
CA GLU A 228 -3.14 14.47 -1.43
C GLU A 228 -2.52 13.24 -0.79
N VAL A 229 -1.93 12.39 -1.63
CA VAL A 229 -1.13 11.25 -1.20
C VAL A 229 0.25 11.36 -1.80
N VAL A 230 1.24 11.60 -0.93
CA VAL A 230 2.65 11.69 -1.29
C VAL A 230 3.33 10.36 -0.95
N PRO A 231 3.85 9.62 -1.95
CA PRO A 231 4.32 8.26 -1.75
C PRO A 231 5.71 8.25 -1.12
N TYR A 232 5.80 7.84 0.14
CA TYR A 232 7.08 7.56 0.79
C TYR A 232 7.23 6.05 0.98
N VAL A 233 8.45 5.56 0.75
CA VAL A 233 8.86 4.18 0.98
C VAL A 233 10.21 4.21 1.68
N ASN A 234 10.29 3.68 2.91
CA ASN A 234 11.53 3.68 3.71
C ASN A 234 12.17 5.08 3.86
N GLY A 235 11.33 6.11 4.01
CA GLY A 235 11.77 7.51 4.17
C GLY A 235 12.21 8.21 2.88
N LYS A 236 12.12 7.55 1.71
CA LYS A 236 12.40 8.15 0.40
C LYS A 236 11.11 8.38 -0.36
N LEU A 237 11.04 9.50 -1.09
CA LEU A 237 9.90 9.84 -1.95
C LEU A 237 9.95 8.97 -3.23
N GLU A 238 9.15 7.92 -3.25
CA GLU A 238 9.15 6.87 -4.27
C GLU A 238 7.76 6.22 -4.38
N GLY A 239 7.19 6.19 -5.59
CA GLY A 239 5.93 5.51 -5.88
C GLY A 239 4.89 6.38 -6.61
N ASP A 240 3.63 5.94 -6.56
CA ASP A 240 2.50 6.58 -7.24
C ASP A 240 1.98 7.78 -6.43
N TYR A 241 2.03 8.98 -7.01
CA TYR A 241 1.47 10.22 -6.45
C TYR A 241 0.04 10.45 -6.93
N ALA A 242 -0.83 10.91 -6.03
CA ALA A 242 -2.19 11.28 -6.36
C ALA A 242 -2.65 12.49 -5.55
N LYS A 243 -3.23 13.47 -6.24
CA LYS A 243 -3.94 14.60 -5.64
C LYS A 243 -5.38 14.60 -6.11
N PHE A 244 -6.28 14.93 -5.22
CA PHE A 244 -7.72 14.95 -5.43
C PHE A 244 -8.26 16.36 -5.18
N LEU A 245 -9.42 16.65 -5.73
CA LEU A 245 -10.23 17.81 -5.41
C LEU A 245 -11.18 17.50 -4.26
N ILE A 246 -11.78 18.52 -3.66
CA ILE A 246 -12.77 18.37 -2.58
C ILE A 246 -13.97 17.50 -2.97
N ASN A 247 -14.28 17.42 -4.27
CA ASN A 247 -15.34 16.56 -4.80
C ASN A 247 -14.92 15.07 -4.93
N GLY A 248 -13.72 14.71 -4.47
CA GLY A 248 -13.14 13.36 -4.51
C GLY A 248 -12.56 12.95 -5.86
N GLN A 249 -12.60 13.83 -6.87
CA GLN A 249 -12.07 13.52 -8.19
C GLN A 249 -10.57 13.79 -8.27
N ALA A 250 -9.87 13.07 -9.15
CA ALA A 250 -8.45 13.31 -9.36
C ALA A 250 -8.22 14.74 -9.90
N ASP A 251 -7.20 15.39 -9.36
CA ASP A 251 -6.62 16.66 -9.84
C ASP A 251 -5.29 16.37 -10.55
N TRP A 252 -4.39 15.65 -9.85
CA TRP A 252 -3.10 15.23 -10.38
C TRP A 252 -2.84 13.76 -10.12
N ARG A 253 -2.18 13.10 -11.07
CA ARG A 253 -1.56 11.79 -10.90
C ARG A 253 -0.18 11.78 -11.52
N GLY A 254 0.75 11.06 -10.91
CA GLY A 254 2.12 10.95 -11.40
C GLY A 254 2.92 9.93 -10.61
N GLN A 255 4.21 9.88 -10.86
CA GLN A 255 5.13 8.99 -10.17
C GLN A 255 6.37 9.74 -9.70
N PHE A 256 6.88 9.30 -8.54
CA PHE A 256 8.17 9.73 -8.02
C PHE A 256 9.15 8.56 -8.00
N GLU A 257 10.40 8.85 -8.33
CA GLU A 257 11.53 7.94 -8.17
C GLU A 257 12.71 8.74 -7.63
N ASN A 258 13.35 8.27 -6.56
CA ASN A 258 14.47 8.96 -5.90
C ASN A 258 14.21 10.44 -5.57
N GLY A 259 12.97 10.78 -5.20
CA GLY A 259 12.58 12.15 -4.88
C GLY A 259 12.30 13.07 -6.07
N LYS A 260 12.46 12.58 -7.31
CA LYS A 260 12.16 13.33 -8.53
C LYS A 260 10.88 12.86 -9.17
N ARG A 261 10.19 13.77 -9.85
CA ARG A 261 9.03 13.47 -10.69
C ARG A 261 9.49 12.71 -11.93
N VAL A 262 8.91 11.55 -12.19
CA VAL A 262 9.26 10.70 -13.33
C VAL A 262 8.03 10.31 -14.14
N GLY A 263 8.26 9.96 -15.41
CA GLY A 263 7.23 9.49 -16.33
C GLY A 263 6.18 10.56 -16.66
N THR A 264 4.98 10.08 -17.01
CA THR A 264 3.88 10.96 -17.41
C THR A 264 3.08 11.43 -16.20
N TRP A 265 2.93 12.74 -16.07
CA TRP A 265 2.11 13.39 -15.08
C TRP A 265 0.84 13.93 -15.71
N THR A 266 -0.29 13.51 -15.18
CA THR A 266 -1.60 13.85 -15.74
C THR A 266 -2.35 14.78 -14.82
N LYS A 267 -2.70 15.96 -15.33
CA LYS A 267 -3.67 16.86 -14.70
C LYS A 267 -5.06 16.53 -15.22
N TYR A 268 -6.06 16.59 -14.35
CA TYR A 268 -7.46 16.33 -14.68
C TYR A 268 -8.31 17.60 -14.54
N TRP A 269 -9.45 17.62 -15.22
CA TRP A 269 -10.43 18.71 -15.12
C TRP A 269 -11.25 18.69 -13.82
N GLY A 270 -11.20 17.60 -13.05
CA GLY A 270 -12.00 17.45 -11.84
C GLY A 270 -13.45 17.03 -12.06
N PHE A 271 -13.83 16.63 -13.27
CA PHE A 271 -15.10 16.00 -13.58
C PHE A 271 -14.93 14.78 -14.50
N ARG A 272 -15.70 13.71 -14.25
CA ARG A 272 -15.74 12.47 -15.05
C ARG A 272 -14.36 11.84 -15.32
N ASN A 273 -13.38 12.08 -14.46
CA ASN A 273 -11.99 11.64 -14.63
C ASN A 273 -11.37 12.05 -15.99
N ARG A 274 -11.77 13.20 -16.54
CA ARG A 274 -11.26 13.71 -17.82
C ARG A 274 -9.88 14.33 -17.65
N ARG A 275 -8.93 13.87 -18.46
CA ARG A 275 -7.58 14.43 -18.55
C ARG A 275 -7.66 15.84 -19.12
N HIS A 276 -6.79 16.72 -18.64
CA HIS A 276 -6.62 18.09 -19.10
C HIS A 276 -5.24 18.25 -19.73
N TYR A 277 -4.17 17.99 -18.97
CA TYR A 277 -2.79 18.05 -19.46
C TYR A 277 -2.07 16.74 -19.18
N GLU A 278 -1.20 16.33 -20.10
CA GLU A 278 -0.20 15.29 -19.91
C GLU A 278 1.18 15.89 -20.09
N TYR A 279 1.94 15.92 -19.00
CA TYR A 279 3.32 16.35 -18.96
C TYR A 279 4.24 15.14 -18.95
N GLN A 280 5.32 15.20 -19.70
CA GLN A 280 6.37 14.18 -19.67
C GLN A 280 7.57 14.73 -18.90
N TYR A 281 7.90 14.02 -17.82
CA TYR A 281 9.14 14.20 -17.09
C TYR A 281 10.18 13.19 -17.59
N ALA A 282 11.38 13.23 -16.99
CA ALA A 282 12.41 12.25 -17.24
C ALA A 282 11.90 10.81 -17.04
N GLU A 283 12.46 9.87 -17.79
CA GLU A 283 12.08 8.46 -17.70
C GLU A 283 12.48 7.86 -16.35
N SER A 284 13.62 8.28 -15.81
CA SER A 284 14.14 7.80 -14.53
C SER A 284 14.50 8.92 -13.55
N GLY A 285 14.51 8.59 -12.26
CA GLY A 285 14.96 9.50 -11.20
C GLY A 285 16.47 9.78 -11.21
N TYR A 286 17.24 9.09 -12.06
CA TYR A 286 18.68 9.25 -12.20
C TYR A 286 19.07 10.29 -13.25
N ASP A 287 18.15 10.60 -14.16
CA ASP A 287 18.35 11.57 -15.21
C ASP A 287 18.47 13.00 -14.63
N PRO A 288 19.13 13.92 -15.34
CA PRO A 288 19.15 15.33 -14.96
C PRO A 288 17.71 15.84 -14.89
N GLU A 289 17.41 16.62 -13.85
CA GLU A 289 16.08 17.21 -13.69
C GLU A 289 15.80 18.13 -14.89
N VAL A 290 14.86 17.71 -15.74
CA VAL A 290 14.30 18.59 -16.76
C VAL A 290 13.48 19.64 -16.01
N ALA A 291 14.03 20.85 -15.88
CA ALA A 291 13.42 21.93 -15.10
C ALA A 291 12.03 22.31 -15.61
N GLU A 292 11.81 22.18 -16.92
CA GLU A 292 10.53 22.45 -17.58
C GLU A 292 9.98 21.15 -18.16
N PRO A 293 8.92 20.56 -17.58
CA PRO A 293 8.35 19.34 -18.11
C PRO A 293 7.74 19.61 -19.48
N GLU A 294 7.91 18.68 -20.41
CA GLU A 294 7.37 18.84 -21.75
C GLU A 294 5.87 18.56 -21.73
N LEU A 295 5.06 19.51 -22.21
CA LEU A 295 3.66 19.22 -22.49
C LEU A 295 3.60 18.28 -23.68
N VAL A 296 3.03 17.08 -23.50
CA VAL A 296 2.84 16.11 -24.58
C VAL A 296 1.43 16.22 -25.14
N ARG A 297 0.42 16.24 -24.27
CA ARG A 297 -0.98 16.32 -24.71
C ARG A 297 -1.80 17.31 -23.91
N GLU A 298 -2.69 17.99 -24.62
CA GLU A 298 -3.74 18.83 -24.04
C GLU A 298 -5.11 18.39 -24.55
N TYR A 299 -6.06 18.31 -23.63
CA TYR A 299 -7.42 17.87 -23.90
C TYR A 299 -8.43 18.97 -23.55
N ASN A 300 -9.43 19.15 -24.40
CA ASN A 300 -10.56 20.02 -24.10
C ASN A 300 -11.44 19.39 -23.00
N ARG A 301 -12.43 20.18 -22.53
CA ARG A 301 -13.43 19.70 -21.57
C ARG A 301 -14.20 18.47 -22.06
N ASN A 302 -14.30 18.27 -23.39
CA ASN A 302 -15.00 17.15 -24.04
C ASN A 302 -14.13 15.89 -24.25
N ALA A 303 -12.89 15.87 -23.74
CA ALA A 303 -11.89 14.80 -23.91
C ALA A 303 -11.35 14.64 -25.34
N THR A 304 -11.55 15.65 -26.20
CA THR A 304 -10.89 15.76 -27.51
C THR A 304 -9.50 16.33 -27.35
N ILE A 305 -8.53 15.76 -28.06
CA ILE A 305 -7.15 16.22 -28.09
C ILE A 305 -7.09 17.55 -28.86
N ILE A 306 -6.61 18.60 -28.20
CA ILE A 306 -6.33 19.92 -28.78
C ILE A 306 -4.87 19.98 -29.21
N PHE A 307 -3.96 19.46 -28.39
CA PHE A 307 -2.53 19.47 -28.63
C PHE A 307 -1.97 18.06 -28.45
N ASP A 308 -1.13 17.60 -29.37
CA ASP A 308 -0.37 16.36 -29.28
C ASP A 308 1.01 16.57 -29.92
N LYS A 309 2.05 16.64 -29.10
CA LYS A 309 3.43 16.83 -29.54
C LYS A 309 3.90 15.69 -30.43
N ASP A 310 3.58 14.44 -30.06
CA ASP A 310 4.02 13.25 -30.80
C ASP A 310 3.43 13.17 -32.21
N LYS A 311 2.21 13.71 -32.37
CA LYS A 311 1.46 13.72 -33.64
C LYS A 311 1.53 15.05 -34.37
N ASN A 312 2.28 16.03 -33.86
CA ASN A 312 2.32 17.41 -34.37
C ASN A 312 0.92 18.01 -34.60
N ILE A 313 -0.01 17.75 -33.68
CA ILE A 313 -1.36 18.32 -33.72
C ILE A 313 -1.37 19.54 -32.81
N ASP A 314 -1.70 20.71 -33.37
CA ASP A 314 -1.95 21.91 -32.58
C ASP A 314 -3.23 22.60 -33.06
N LYS A 315 -4.30 22.45 -32.27
CA LYS A 315 -5.59 23.10 -32.44
C LYS A 315 -5.84 24.17 -31.38
N ARG A 316 -4.80 24.57 -30.63
CA ARG A 316 -4.94 25.61 -29.60
C ARG A 316 -5.33 26.93 -30.29
N GLY A 317 -6.37 27.58 -29.78
CA GLY A 317 -6.89 28.82 -30.36
C GLY A 317 -7.82 28.65 -31.57
N GLN A 318 -8.02 27.44 -32.10
CA GLN A 318 -9.12 27.20 -33.05
C GLN A 318 -10.46 27.16 -32.29
N PRO A 319 -11.53 27.77 -32.82
CA PRO A 319 -12.85 27.65 -32.21
C PRO A 319 -13.18 26.16 -32.10
N GLU A 320 -13.70 25.76 -30.94
CA GLU A 320 -14.15 24.37 -30.74
C GLU A 320 -15.02 24.00 -31.94
N ALA A 321 -14.76 22.84 -32.55
CA ALA A 321 -15.61 22.34 -33.60
C ALA A 321 -17.03 22.24 -33.02
N VAL A 322 -17.87 23.22 -33.34
CA VAL A 322 -19.27 23.26 -32.93
C VAL A 322 -19.83 21.91 -33.36
N ASP A 323 -20.29 21.12 -32.39
CA ASP A 323 -21.06 19.91 -32.68
C ASP A 323 -22.11 20.32 -33.71
N ARG A 324 -21.93 19.92 -34.97
CA ARG A 324 -22.80 20.33 -36.08
C ARG A 324 -24.24 20.03 -35.63
N PRO A 325 -25.10 21.04 -35.44
CA PRO A 325 -26.46 20.79 -34.98
C PRO A 325 -27.19 20.10 -36.14
N GLY A 326 -27.25 18.77 -36.10
CA GLY A 326 -27.82 17.97 -37.19
C GLY A 326 -27.43 16.50 -37.23
N GLN A 327 -26.29 16.09 -36.67
CA GLN A 327 -26.00 14.64 -36.55
C GLN A 327 -26.67 14.08 -35.30
N ARG A 328 -27.95 13.72 -35.44
CA ARG A 328 -28.63 12.84 -34.50
C ARG A 328 -27.77 11.60 -34.30
N ARG A 329 -27.36 11.32 -33.05
CA ARG A 329 -26.82 10.00 -32.69
C ARG A 329 -27.80 8.96 -33.21
N PRO A 330 -27.36 7.91 -33.93
CA PRO A 330 -28.28 6.86 -34.34
C PRO A 330 -28.94 6.31 -33.08
N VAL A 331 -30.28 6.40 -33.04
CA VAL A 331 -31.10 5.89 -31.95
C VAL A 331 -30.72 4.41 -31.77
N PRO A 332 -30.46 3.92 -30.54
CA PRO A 332 -30.19 2.50 -30.33
C PRO A 332 -31.37 1.72 -30.90
N ARG A 333 -31.09 0.85 -31.87
CA ARG A 333 -32.07 0.03 -32.58
C ARG A 333 -32.90 -0.70 -31.52
N ALA A 334 -34.20 -0.37 -31.44
CA ALA A 334 -35.11 -0.98 -30.49
C ALA A 334 -35.02 -2.51 -30.58
N ALA A 335 -34.93 -3.17 -29.43
CA ALA A 335 -34.88 -4.62 -29.35
C ALA A 335 -36.07 -5.23 -30.13
N PRO A 336 -35.86 -6.30 -30.91
CA PRO A 336 -36.94 -6.93 -31.66
C PRO A 336 -38.03 -7.40 -30.71
N LYS A 337 -39.28 -6.98 -30.97
CA LYS A 337 -40.46 -7.47 -30.24
C LYS A 337 -40.53 -8.99 -30.37
N VAL A 338 -40.42 -9.67 -29.23
CA VAL A 338 -40.68 -11.11 -29.13
C VAL A 338 -42.17 -11.33 -29.39
N LEU A 339 -42.51 -11.95 -30.52
CA LEU A 339 -43.88 -12.39 -30.80
C LEU A 339 -44.24 -13.56 -29.86
N PRO A 340 -45.45 -13.57 -29.25
CA PRO A 340 -45.86 -14.68 -28.40
C PRO A 340 -46.05 -15.95 -29.24
N LYS A 341 -45.46 -17.06 -28.78
CA LYS A 341 -45.64 -18.39 -29.37
C LYS A 341 -47.13 -18.76 -29.32
N ARG A 342 -47.73 -19.05 -30.47
CA ARG A 342 -49.03 -19.72 -30.56
C ARG A 342 -48.93 -21.07 -29.85
N ALA A 343 -49.79 -21.27 -28.84
CA ALA A 343 -50.06 -22.58 -28.28
C ALA A 343 -50.71 -23.47 -29.35
N LYS A 344 -50.26 -24.71 -29.43
CA LYS A 344 -50.98 -25.82 -30.08
C LYS A 344 -51.33 -26.82 -28.98
#